data_AF-A0A7T6YZQ6-F1
#
_entry.id   AF-A0A7T6YZQ6-F1
#
_cell.length_a   1.000
_cell.length_b   1.000
_cell.length_c   1.000
_cell.angle_alpha   90.00
_cell.angle_beta   90.00
_cell.angle_gamma   90.00
#
_symmetry.space_group_name_H-M   'P 1'
#
loop_
_entity.id
_entity.type
_entity.pdbx_description
1 polymer ?
#
loop_
_entity_poly.entity_id
_entity_poly.type
_entity_poly.pdbx_seq_one_letter_code
_entity_poly.pdbx_strand_id
1 'polypeptide(L)'
;MQNGWSLEQLLRVQVGFGPDVILVEGWKHANYPKAVLLRGREDWGILSELTNVCCVLYRGEKPQTELPSFSLDASSRDYMHWIVSKVEDSDAFKFV
;
A
#
# COMPACT_ATOMS: atom_id res chain seq x y z
N MET A 1 -10.11 -11.25 -25.05
CA MET A 1 -10.88 -11.54 -23.82
C MET A 1 -10.07 -11.09 -22.62
N GLN A 2 -10.50 -10.02 -21.95
CA GLN A 2 -10.29 -9.79 -20.52
C GLN A 2 -11.55 -9.09 -20.01
N ASN A 3 -12.59 -9.86 -19.71
CA ASN A 3 -13.77 -9.37 -18.98
C ASN A 3 -13.43 -9.37 -17.48
N GLY A 4 -12.41 -8.60 -17.10
CA GLY A 4 -11.97 -8.44 -15.71
C GLY A 4 -12.84 -7.40 -15.00
N TRP A 5 -13.19 -7.67 -13.74
CA TRP A 5 -13.88 -6.71 -12.88
C TRP A 5 -12.97 -5.52 -12.60
N SER A 6 -13.53 -4.30 -12.54
CA SER A 6 -12.79 -3.13 -12.07
C SER A 6 -12.55 -3.21 -10.56
N LEU A 7 -11.54 -2.49 -10.07
CA LEU A 7 -11.26 -2.41 -8.62
C LEU A 7 -12.50 -1.95 -7.85
N GLU A 8 -13.23 -0.98 -8.37
CA GLU A 8 -14.44 -0.42 -7.75
C GLU A 8 -15.55 -1.48 -7.64
N GLN A 9 -15.68 -2.36 -8.64
CA GLN A 9 -16.64 -3.46 -8.59
C GLN A 9 -16.24 -4.50 -7.54
N LEU A 10 -14.95 -4.83 -7.44
CA LEU A 10 -14.45 -5.74 -6.41
C LEU A 10 -14.65 -5.17 -5.01
N LEU A 11 -14.31 -3.89 -4.80
CA LEU A 11 -14.47 -3.21 -3.51
C LEU A 11 -15.93 -3.17 -3.06
N ARG A 12 -16.89 -2.92 -3.97
CA ARG A 12 -18.33 -2.94 -3.64
C ARG A 12 -18.78 -4.29 -3.07
N VAL A 13 -18.26 -5.39 -3.60
CA VAL A 13 -18.58 -6.73 -3.08
C VAL A 13 -17.94 -6.93 -1.71
N GLN A 14 -16.67 -6.55 -1.54
CA GLN A 14 -15.94 -6.72 -0.28
C GLN A 14 -16.55 -5.88 0.85
N VAL A 15 -16.93 -4.63 0.58
CA VAL A 15 -17.58 -3.74 1.55
C VAL A 15 -18.89 -4.32 2.08
N GLY A 16 -19.63 -5.08 1.26
CA GLY A 16 -20.87 -5.74 1.68
C GLY A 16 -20.70 -6.76 2.83
N PHE A 17 -19.47 -7.22 3.09
CA PHE A 17 -19.15 -8.10 4.22
C PHE A 17 -18.79 -7.35 5.51
N GLY A 18 -18.76 -6.01 5.48
CA GLY A 18 -18.42 -5.16 6.62
C GLY A 18 -16.99 -5.33 7.16
N PRO A 19 -15.93 -5.46 6.33
CA PRO A 19 -14.58 -5.56 6.84
C PRO A 19 -14.10 -4.23 7.41
N ASP A 20 -13.32 -4.32 8.49
CA ASP A 20 -12.57 -3.20 9.06
C ASP A 20 -11.49 -2.66 8.10
N VAL A 21 -10.87 -3.56 7.34
CA VAL A 21 -9.74 -3.27 6.45
C VAL A 21 -9.83 -4.13 5.20
N ILE A 22 -9.55 -3.52 4.03
CA ILE A 22 -9.39 -4.24 2.77
C ILE A 22 -7.96 -4.05 2.29
N LEU A 23 -7.18 -5.14 2.22
CA LEU A 23 -5.87 -5.13 1.60
C LEU A 23 -6.01 -5.37 0.10
N VAL A 24 -5.57 -4.39 -0.70
CA VAL A 24 -5.56 -4.48 -2.17
C VAL A 24 -4.13 -4.72 -2.64
N GLU A 25 -3.89 -5.87 -3.26
CA GLU A 25 -2.63 -6.16 -3.94
C GLU A 25 -2.74 -5.77 -5.43
N GLY A 26 -1.73 -5.06 -5.94
CA GLY A 26 -1.72 -4.56 -7.32
C GLY A 26 -2.40 -3.19 -7.44
N TRP A 27 -2.99 -2.90 -8.60
CA TRP A 27 -3.70 -1.64 -8.90
C TRP A 27 -2.90 -0.38 -8.56
N LYS A 28 -1.62 -0.34 -8.96
CA LYS A 28 -0.65 0.70 -8.58
C LYS A 28 -1.13 2.15 -8.82
N HIS A 29 -1.96 2.38 -9.82
CA HIS A 29 -2.48 3.72 -10.16
C HIS A 29 -3.82 4.06 -9.50
N ALA A 30 -4.40 3.17 -8.69
CA ALA A 30 -5.59 3.49 -7.93
C ALA A 30 -5.27 4.51 -6.83
N ASN A 31 -6.20 5.45 -6.60
CA ASN A 31 -6.00 6.58 -5.69
C ASN A 31 -6.22 6.23 -4.21
N TYR A 32 -5.76 5.06 -3.76
CA TYR A 32 -5.81 4.62 -2.34
C TYR A 32 -4.43 4.69 -1.68
N PRO A 33 -4.35 4.85 -0.34
CA PRO A 33 -3.12 4.70 0.42
C PRO A 33 -2.41 3.39 0.06
N LYS A 34 -1.10 3.44 -0.20
CA LYS A 34 -0.34 2.24 -0.60
C LYS A 34 1.06 2.19 0.00
N ALA A 35 1.46 1.00 0.38
CA ALA A 35 2.86 0.66 0.63
C ALA A 35 3.48 0.14 -0.68
N VAL A 36 4.63 0.67 -1.07
CA VAL A 36 5.33 0.25 -2.30
C VAL A 36 6.51 -0.65 -1.93
N LEU A 37 6.53 -1.87 -2.47
CA LEU A 37 7.64 -2.79 -2.33
C LEU A 37 8.58 -2.66 -3.53
N LEU A 38 9.79 -2.15 -3.32
CA LEU A 38 10.82 -2.02 -4.35
C LEU A 38 11.65 -3.30 -4.46
N ARG A 39 11.94 -3.73 -5.68
CA ARG A 39 12.78 -4.92 -5.93
C ARG A 39 14.28 -4.57 -6.00
N GLY A 40 14.60 -3.31 -6.28
CA GLY A 40 15.97 -2.81 -6.40
C GLY A 40 16.01 -1.34 -6.80
N ARG A 41 17.21 -0.86 -7.20
CA ARG A 41 17.43 0.53 -7.63
C ARG A 41 16.67 0.90 -8.89
N GLU A 42 16.48 -0.07 -9.78
CA GLU A 42 15.76 0.09 -11.05
C GLU A 42 14.31 0.54 -10.86
N ASP A 43 13.70 0.20 -9.72
CA ASP A 43 12.32 0.54 -9.42
C ASP A 43 12.19 1.92 -8.76
N TRP A 44 13.28 2.61 -8.42
CA TRP A 44 13.19 3.89 -7.67
C TRP A 44 12.42 4.96 -8.45
N GLY A 45 12.53 4.94 -9.79
CA GLY A 45 11.79 5.85 -10.66
C GLY A 45 10.26 5.71 -10.53
N ILE A 46 9.76 4.52 -10.20
CA ILE A 46 8.30 4.27 -10.10
C ILE A 46 7.67 5.13 -9.01
N LEU A 47 8.41 5.49 -7.96
CA LEU A 47 7.89 6.30 -6.86
C LEU A 47 7.40 7.67 -7.34
N SER A 48 7.98 8.20 -8.43
CA SER A 48 7.56 9.47 -9.04
C SER A 48 6.25 9.39 -9.83
N GLU A 49 5.84 8.18 -10.23
CA GLU A 49 4.63 7.94 -11.04
C GLU A 49 3.41 7.56 -10.18
N LEU A 50 3.63 7.22 -8.91
CA LEU A 50 2.60 6.72 -8.02
C LEU A 50 2.09 7.83 -7.10
N THR A 51 0.79 7.84 -6.87
CA THR A 51 0.15 8.72 -5.89
C THR A 51 -0.11 7.97 -4.59
N ASN A 52 -0.31 8.71 -3.50
CA ASN A 52 -0.69 8.18 -2.18
C ASN A 52 0.23 7.07 -1.66
N VAL A 53 1.53 7.15 -1.97
CA VAL A 53 2.54 6.25 -1.39
C VAL A 53 2.78 6.69 0.05
N CYS A 54 2.42 5.83 1.00
CA CYS A 54 2.52 6.14 2.42
C CYS A 54 3.88 5.68 2.99
N CYS A 55 4.38 4.53 2.53
CA CYS A 55 5.73 4.07 2.85
C CYS A 55 6.34 3.23 1.71
N VAL A 56 7.65 3.06 1.80
CA VAL A 56 8.43 2.22 0.90
C VAL A 56 9.04 1.06 1.67
N LEU A 57 8.86 -0.15 1.15
CA LEU A 57 9.49 -1.36 1.65
C LEU A 57 10.59 -1.75 0.66
N TYR A 58 11.76 -2.17 1.15
CA TYR A 58 12.89 -2.51 0.28
C TYR A 58 13.71 -3.67 0.85
N ARG A 59 14.48 -4.33 -0.02
CA ARG A 59 15.56 -5.25 0.35
C ARG A 59 16.90 -4.70 -0.12
N GLY A 60 17.96 -5.00 0.61
CA GLY A 60 19.30 -4.50 0.33
C GLY A 60 19.41 -2.99 0.56
N GLU A 61 19.56 -2.24 -0.53
CA GLU A 61 19.89 -0.82 -0.45
C GLU A 61 18.69 0.08 -0.17
N LYS A 62 18.89 1.01 0.77
CA LYS A 62 17.88 1.99 1.13
C LYS A 62 17.58 2.93 -0.04
N PRO A 63 16.30 3.10 -0.44
CA PRO A 63 15.93 4.04 -1.49
C PRO A 63 16.19 5.49 -1.06
N GLN A 64 16.63 6.30 -2.01
CA GLN A 64 16.75 7.75 -1.83
C GLN A 64 15.37 8.40 -1.98
N THR A 65 14.63 8.49 -0.88
CA THR A 65 13.30 9.09 -0.82
C THR A 65 13.05 9.73 0.54
N GLU A 66 12.27 10.81 0.56
CA GLU A 66 11.77 11.46 1.79
C GLU A 66 10.61 10.68 2.43
N LEU A 67 10.07 9.68 1.72
CA LEU A 67 9.00 8.84 2.24
C LEU A 67 9.54 7.90 3.34
N PRO A 68 8.69 7.57 4.35
CA PRO A 68 9.02 6.53 5.32
C PRO A 68 9.46 5.25 4.61
N SER A 69 10.67 4.77 4.91
CA SER A 69 11.26 3.61 4.23
C SER A 69 11.77 2.58 5.23
N PHE A 70 11.36 1.32 5.02
CA PHE A 70 11.62 0.21 5.93
C PHE A 70 12.28 -0.95 5.18
N SER A 71 13.35 -1.49 5.76
CA SER A 71 14.02 -2.67 5.22
C SER A 71 13.24 -3.94 5.59
N LEU A 72 12.98 -4.81 4.63
CA LEU A 72 12.44 -6.16 4.83
C LEU A 72 13.51 -7.18 5.24
N ASP A 73 14.77 -6.80 5.25
CA ASP A 73 15.89 -7.63 5.71
C ASP A 73 16.22 -7.37 7.19
N ALA A 74 15.64 -6.31 7.78
CA ALA A 74 15.74 -6.04 9.21
C ALA A 74 15.02 -7.14 10.02
N SER A 75 15.59 -7.49 11.18
CA SER A 75 14.95 -8.43 12.10
C SER A 75 13.70 -7.83 12.76
N SER A 76 13.65 -6.51 12.93
CA SER A 76 12.49 -5.79 13.42
C SER A 76 11.41 -5.68 12.34
N ARG A 77 10.15 -5.82 12.75
CA ARG A 77 8.97 -5.65 11.86
C ARG A 77 8.36 -4.26 12.01
N ASP A 78 9.18 -3.23 12.08
CA ASP A 78 8.73 -1.85 12.36
C ASP A 78 7.73 -1.35 11.32
N TYR A 79 7.86 -1.82 10.08
CA TYR A 79 6.91 -1.54 9.00
C TYR A 79 5.48 -2.02 9.34
N MET A 80 5.32 -3.14 10.07
CA MET A 80 4.00 -3.65 10.44
C MET A 80 3.32 -2.71 11.43
N HIS A 81 4.04 -2.30 12.47
CA HIS A 81 3.52 -1.35 13.45
C HIS A 81 3.13 -0.02 12.79
N TRP A 82 3.96 0.45 11.87
CA TRP A 82 3.69 1.66 11.12
C TRP A 82 2.48 1.53 10.18
N ILE A 83 2.32 0.39 9.48
CA ILE A 83 1.14 0.16 8.61
C ILE A 83 -0.13 0.09 9.46
N VAL A 84 -0.11 -0.63 10.57
CA VAL A 84 -1.27 -0.75 11.47
C VAL A 84 -1.65 0.61 12.03
N SER A 85 -0.68 1.41 12.51
CA SER A 85 -1.00 2.75 13.01
C SER A 85 -1.62 3.64 11.94
N LYS A 86 -1.23 3.49 10.67
CA LYS A 86 -1.83 4.26 9.57
C LYS A 86 -3.24 3.83 9.22
N VAL A 87 -3.55 2.55 9.39
CA VAL A 87 -4.92 2.04 9.27
C VAL A 87 -5.79 2.58 10.40
N GLU A 88 -5.27 2.66 11.62
CA GLU A 88 -5.97 3.21 12.79
C GLU A 88 -6.13 4.74 12.72
N ASP A 89 -5.11 5.48 12.25
CA ASP A 89 -5.13 6.95 12.08
C ASP A 89 -6.10 7.42 10.99
N SER A 90 -6.33 6.58 9.98
CA SER A 90 -7.27 6.86 8.91
C SER A 90 -8.67 6.64 9.46
N ASP A 91 -9.30 7.69 10.01
CA ASP A 91 -10.67 7.81 10.56
C ASP A 91 -11.79 7.19 9.67
N ALA A 92 -11.72 5.90 9.33
CA ALA A 92 -12.57 5.22 8.38
C ALA A 92 -13.38 4.10 9.06
N PHE A 93 -13.73 4.29 10.34
CA PHE A 93 -14.87 3.64 10.94
C PHE A 93 -16.04 4.60 11.01
N LYS A 94 -16.70 4.77 9.87
CA LYS A 94 -18.10 5.17 9.73
C LYS A 94 -18.36 5.38 8.24
N PHE A 95 -19.28 4.62 7.66
CA PHE A 95 -20.58 5.14 7.25
C PHE A 95 -21.59 3.98 7.23
N VAL A 96 -22.84 4.37 7.50
CA VAL A 96 -24.06 3.59 7.78
C VAL A 96 -24.33 2.47 6.78
#